data_AF-A0A9D5A0C1-F1
#
_entry.id   AF-A0A9D5A0C1-F1
#
_cell.length_a   1.000
_cell.length_b   1.000
_cell.length_c   1.000
_cell.angle_alpha   90.00
_cell.angle_beta   90.00
_cell.angle_gamma   90.00
#
_symmetry.space_group_name_H-M   'P 1'
#
loop_
_entity.id
_entity.type
_entity.pdbx_description
1 polymer ?
#
loop_
_entity_poly.entity_id
_entity_poly.type
_entity_poly.pdbx_seq_one_letter_code
_entity_poly.pdbx_strand_id
1 'polypeptide(L)'
;MIAYSSEFKNIVVREEEQNDLEMLACISCPFEIKGGPFNKHGKISIPIQLYISRGSMDSFSLVPDASYTSASLTCIMELSSESLRMLEEQGVNISKHHKQTIQYIETRISTCLVKSRMIHPVLTSRENLPYIHVIRCFVHMPHHD
;
A
#
# COMPACT_ATOMS: atom_id res chain seq x y z
N MET A 1 7.69 6.33 -0.39
CA MET A 1 7.60 7.35 0.67
C MET A 1 6.96 6.78 1.93
N ILE A 2 5.82 6.08 1.85
CA ILE A 2 5.13 5.53 3.04
C ILE A 2 5.91 4.43 3.76
N ALA A 3 6.53 3.48 3.05
CA ALA A 3 7.30 2.41 3.67
C ALA A 3 8.51 2.88 4.50
N TYR A 4 8.84 4.17 4.45
CA TYR A 4 9.88 4.82 5.24
C TYR A 4 9.33 5.60 6.45
N SER A 5 8.01 5.63 6.64
CA SER A 5 7.37 6.31 7.78
C SER A 5 7.81 5.69 9.10
N SER A 6 7.97 6.53 10.13
CA SER A 6 8.24 6.10 11.51
C SER A 6 7.13 5.24 12.09
N GLU A 7 5.92 5.28 11.51
CA GLU A 7 4.81 4.39 11.86
C GLU A 7 5.20 2.92 11.72
N PHE A 8 6.11 2.57 10.80
CA PHE A 8 6.51 1.18 10.56
C PHE A 8 7.78 0.76 11.32
N LYS A 9 8.21 1.53 12.32
CA LYS A 9 9.47 1.28 13.04
C LYS A 9 9.52 -0.07 13.75
N ASN A 10 8.37 -0.63 14.14
CA ASN A 10 8.29 -1.90 14.87
C ASN A 10 8.29 -3.14 13.96
N ILE A 11 8.18 -2.97 12.63
CA ILE A 11 8.27 -4.10 11.70
C ILE A 11 9.72 -4.58 11.63
N VAL A 12 9.91 -5.87 11.85
CA VAL A 12 11.19 -6.57 11.84
C VAL A 12 11.19 -7.59 10.69
N VAL A 13 12.29 -7.68 9.97
CA VAL A 13 12.48 -8.67 8.90
C VAL A 13 12.85 -10.01 9.53
N ARG A 14 12.18 -11.10 9.13
CA ARG A 14 12.43 -12.44 9.64
C ARG A 14 12.77 -13.40 8.51
N GLU A 15 13.76 -14.26 8.71
CA GLU A 15 14.28 -15.14 7.65
C GLU A 15 13.24 -16.13 7.13
N GLU A 16 12.38 -16.63 8.02
CA GLU A 16 11.35 -17.62 7.69
C GLU A 16 10.24 -17.09 6.75
N GLU A 17 10.13 -15.77 6.58
CA GLU A 17 9.12 -15.12 5.74
C GLU A 17 9.64 -14.76 4.34
N GLN A 18 10.95 -14.87 4.10
CA GLN A 18 11.59 -14.29 2.92
C GLN A 18 11.11 -14.90 1.61
N ASN A 19 10.92 -16.21 1.58
CA ASN A 19 10.41 -16.92 0.41
C ASN A 19 8.97 -16.49 0.08
N ASP A 20 8.13 -16.29 1.11
CA ASP A 20 6.76 -15.83 0.93
C ASP A 20 6.71 -14.38 0.41
N LEU A 21 7.58 -13.52 0.93
CA LEU A 21 7.71 -12.13 0.47
C LEU A 21 8.17 -12.05 -0.99
N GLU A 22 9.16 -12.87 -1.38
CA GLU A 22 9.64 -12.94 -2.76
C GLU A 22 8.54 -13.42 -3.72
N MET A 23 7.83 -14.49 -3.34
CA MET A 23 6.70 -14.99 -4.11
C MET A 23 5.60 -13.92 -4.26
N LEU A 24 5.19 -13.27 -3.17
CA LEU A 24 4.16 -12.21 -3.19
C LEU A 24 4.59 -11.00 -4.02
N ALA A 25 5.87 -10.63 -3.97
CA ALA A 25 6.43 -9.57 -4.82
C ALA A 25 6.31 -9.93 -6.30
N CYS A 26 6.54 -11.19 -6.67
CA CYS A 26 6.47 -11.66 -8.05
C CYS A 26 5.02 -11.77 -8.57
N ILE A 27 4.11 -12.33 -7.78
CA ILE A 27 2.77 -12.70 -8.27
C ILE A 27 1.67 -11.67 -7.98
N SER A 28 1.85 -10.82 -6.95
CA SER A 28 0.78 -9.94 -6.44
C SER A 28 1.10 -8.45 -6.52
N CYS A 29 2.37 -8.08 -6.73
CA CYS A 29 2.80 -6.68 -6.81
C CYS A 29 2.92 -6.26 -8.28
N PRO A 30 2.08 -5.32 -8.77
CA PRO A 30 2.19 -4.82 -10.14
C PRO A 30 3.43 -3.95 -10.39
N PHE A 31 4.15 -3.54 -9.33
CA PHE A 31 5.40 -2.80 -9.42
C PHE A 31 6.50 -3.50 -8.65
N GLU A 32 7.71 -3.40 -9.21
CA GLU A 32 8.95 -3.82 -8.56
C GLU A 32 9.04 -3.26 -7.14
N ILE A 33 9.57 -4.05 -6.21
CA ILE A 33 9.81 -3.62 -4.84
C ILE A 33 11.20 -2.98 -4.78
N LYS A 34 11.27 -1.64 -4.59
CA LYS A 34 12.56 -0.95 -4.42
C LYS A 34 13.41 -1.56 -3.30
N GLY A 35 14.63 -1.93 -3.64
CA GLY A 35 15.59 -2.58 -2.73
C GLY A 35 15.32 -4.07 -2.49
N GLY A 36 14.35 -4.66 -3.18
CA GLY A 36 13.99 -6.06 -3.08
C GLY A 36 13.00 -6.39 -1.95
N PRO A 37 12.43 -7.61 -1.96
CA PRO A 37 11.48 -8.07 -0.96
C PRO A 37 12.11 -8.31 0.42
N PHE A 38 13.44 -8.47 0.46
CA PHE A 38 14.17 -8.94 1.64
C PHE A 38 14.46 -7.88 2.71
N ASN A 39 14.19 -6.61 2.41
CA ASN A 39 14.44 -5.52 3.35
C ASN A 39 13.14 -5.10 4.05
N LYS A 40 13.28 -4.30 5.12
CA LYS A 40 12.15 -3.79 5.89
C LYS A 40 11.14 -3.03 5.03
N HIS A 41 11.62 -2.20 4.11
CA HIS A 41 10.74 -1.45 3.20
C HIS A 41 10.02 -2.38 2.22
N GLY A 42 10.64 -3.47 1.78
CA GLY A 42 10.01 -4.49 0.96
C GLY A 42 8.88 -5.19 1.69
N LYS A 43 9.15 -5.63 2.93
CA LYS A 43 8.16 -6.23 3.82
C LYS A 43 6.95 -5.33 4.09
N ILE A 44 7.12 -4.02 4.09
CA ILE A 44 6.03 -3.03 4.21
C ILE A 44 5.35 -2.78 2.85
N SER A 45 6.13 -2.64 1.78
CA SER A 45 5.61 -2.24 0.46
C SER A 45 4.77 -3.32 -0.19
N ILE A 46 5.09 -4.60 0.04
CA ILE A 46 4.35 -5.74 -0.51
C ILE A 46 2.88 -5.74 -0.01
N PRO A 47 2.59 -5.72 1.32
CA PRO A 47 1.23 -5.59 1.82
C PRO A 47 0.50 -4.35 1.30
N ILE A 48 1.17 -3.19 1.21
CA ILE A 48 0.56 -1.97 0.66
C ILE A 48 0.09 -2.19 -0.77
N GLN A 49 0.97 -2.72 -1.64
CA GLN A 49 0.60 -3.01 -3.03
C GLN A 49 -0.50 -4.06 -3.10
N LEU A 50 -0.48 -5.07 -2.22
CA LEU A 50 -1.49 -6.11 -2.11
C LEU A 50 -2.88 -5.55 -1.76
N TYR A 51 -2.97 -4.66 -0.77
CA TYR A 51 -4.23 -4.01 -0.38
C TYR A 51 -4.79 -3.14 -1.51
N ILE A 52 -3.92 -2.40 -2.19
CA ILE A 52 -4.32 -1.60 -3.35
C ILE A 52 -4.77 -2.51 -4.49
N SER A 53 -4.07 -3.61 -4.77
CA SER A 53 -4.36 -4.52 -5.88
C SER A 53 -5.50 -5.51 -5.61
N ARG A 54 -5.95 -5.66 -4.35
CA ARG A 54 -6.83 -6.77 -3.89
C ARG A 54 -6.19 -8.15 -4.09
N GLY A 55 -4.86 -8.24 -3.93
CA GLY A 55 -4.17 -9.52 -3.88
C GLY A 55 -4.48 -10.28 -2.59
N SER A 56 -4.27 -11.59 -2.58
CA SER A 56 -4.40 -12.46 -1.40
C SER A 56 -3.05 -12.73 -0.76
N MET A 57 -3.05 -12.97 0.56
CA MET A 57 -1.86 -13.35 1.33
C MET A 57 -2.17 -14.63 2.08
N ASP A 58 -1.47 -15.71 1.73
CA ASP A 58 -1.69 -17.05 2.31
C ASP A 58 -0.66 -17.41 3.38
N SER A 59 0.25 -16.49 3.72
CA SER A 59 1.30 -16.67 4.72
C SER A 59 0.87 -16.18 6.10
N PHE A 60 0.66 -17.11 7.03
CA PHE A 60 0.22 -16.82 8.40
C PHE A 60 1.24 -15.99 9.20
N SER A 61 2.54 -16.17 8.95
CA SER A 61 3.61 -15.39 9.61
C SER A 61 3.58 -13.92 9.21
N LEU A 62 3.15 -13.61 7.98
CA LEU A 62 3.03 -12.25 7.47
C LEU A 62 1.74 -11.53 7.89
N VAL A 63 0.69 -12.25 8.30
CA VAL A 63 -0.62 -11.67 8.66
C VAL A 63 -0.52 -10.58 9.76
N PRO A 64 0.23 -10.75 10.86
CA PRO A 64 0.35 -9.71 11.89
C PRO A 64 0.96 -8.42 11.35
N ASP A 65 2.07 -8.51 10.61
CA ASP A 65 2.75 -7.34 10.05
C ASP A 65 1.94 -6.70 8.93
N ALA A 66 1.22 -7.48 8.13
CA ALA A 66 0.30 -6.98 7.13
C ALA A 66 -0.86 -6.22 7.79
N SER A 67 -1.46 -6.78 8.85
CA SER A 67 -2.55 -6.15 9.60
C SER A 67 -2.11 -4.85 10.26
N TYR A 68 -0.93 -4.84 10.87
CA TYR A 68 -0.31 -3.62 11.40
C TYR A 68 -0.05 -2.60 10.30
N THR A 69 0.49 -3.04 9.16
CA THR A 69 0.73 -2.18 7.99
C THR A 69 -0.55 -1.53 7.50
N SER A 70 -1.64 -2.30 7.43
CA SER A 70 -2.97 -1.83 7.04
C SER A 70 -3.49 -0.75 8.00
N ALA A 71 -3.46 -1.02 9.31
CA ALA A 71 -3.93 -0.08 10.32
C ALA A 71 -3.14 1.23 10.31
N SER A 72 -1.81 1.15 10.24
CA SER A 72 -0.94 2.33 10.12
C SER A 72 -1.20 3.09 8.82
N LEU A 73 -1.42 2.39 7.71
CA LEU A 73 -1.74 3.03 6.43
C LEU A 73 -3.07 3.78 6.48
N THR A 74 -4.11 3.20 7.08
CA THR A 74 -5.41 3.87 7.33
C THR A 74 -5.20 5.16 8.12
N CYS A 75 -4.49 5.09 9.26
CA CYS A 75 -4.19 6.26 10.08
C CYS A 75 -3.48 7.37 9.29
N ILE A 76 -2.45 7.02 8.51
CA ILE A 76 -1.73 7.98 7.67
C ILE A 76 -2.67 8.61 6.62
N MET A 77 -3.55 7.82 6.00
CA MET A 77 -4.50 8.35 5.00
C MET A 77 -5.50 9.31 5.62
N GLU A 78 -6.06 8.97 6.77
CA GLU A 78 -7.02 9.83 7.49
C GLU A 78 -6.39 11.18 7.87
N LEU A 79 -5.16 11.16 8.39
CA LEU A 79 -4.39 12.38 8.68
C LEU A 79 -4.09 13.20 7.42
N SER A 80 -3.76 12.53 6.31
CA SER A 80 -3.55 13.18 5.03
C SER A 80 -4.84 13.84 4.54
N SER A 81 -5.99 13.17 4.63
CA SER A 81 -7.29 13.67 4.22
C SER A 81 -7.71 14.91 5.02
N GLU A 82 -7.52 14.88 6.34
CA GLU A 82 -7.79 16.04 7.20
C GLU A 82 -6.88 17.23 6.86
N SER A 83 -5.58 16.97 6.68
CA SER A 83 -4.62 18.01 6.30
C SER A 83 -4.95 18.65 4.96
N LEU A 84 -5.39 17.85 3.97
CA LEU A 84 -5.83 18.37 2.68
C LEU A 84 -7.08 19.24 2.81
N ARG A 85 -8.05 18.84 3.64
CA ARG A 85 -9.26 19.64 3.88
C ARG A 85 -8.90 21.02 4.43
N MET A 86 -8.00 21.09 5.41
CA MET A 86 -7.52 22.35 5.98
C MET A 86 -6.83 23.24 4.93
N LEU A 87 -6.03 22.65 4.04
CA LEU A 87 -5.37 23.39 2.95
C LEU A 87 -6.39 23.94 1.93
N GLU A 88 -7.43 23.17 1.60
CA GLU A 88 -8.49 23.64 0.71
C GLU A 88 -9.30 24.80 1.30
N GLU A 89 -9.59 24.76 2.61
CA GLU A 89 -10.25 25.85 3.32
C GLU A 89 -9.40 27.14 3.32
N GLN A 90 -8.07 27.01 3.28
CA GLN A 90 -7.14 28.13 3.10
C GLN A 90 -7.03 28.61 1.64
N GLY A 91 -7.77 28.02 0.70
CA GLY A 91 -7.76 28.38 -0.71
C GLY A 91 -6.59 27.77 -1.50
N VAL A 92 -5.85 26.81 -0.93
CA VAL A 92 -4.78 26.10 -1.64
C VAL A 92 -5.41 25.14 -2.64
N ASN A 93 -5.12 25.34 -3.92
CA ASN A 93 -5.65 24.47 -4.97
C ASN A 93 -4.83 23.17 -5.06
N ILE A 94 -5.37 22.10 -4.45
CA ILE A 94 -4.82 20.77 -4.56
C ILE A 94 -5.41 20.08 -5.80
N SER A 95 -4.54 19.45 -6.60
CA SER A 95 -4.93 18.70 -7.79
C SER A 95 -6.04 17.68 -7.49
N LYS A 96 -7.09 17.69 -8.31
CA LYS A 96 -8.18 16.69 -8.26
C LYS A 96 -7.65 15.25 -8.31
N HIS A 97 -6.56 15.04 -9.06
CA HIS A 97 -5.91 13.73 -9.16
C HIS A 97 -5.34 13.25 -7.82
N HIS A 98 -4.79 14.16 -7.01
CA HIS A 98 -4.23 13.82 -5.70
C HIS A 98 -5.34 13.42 -4.71
N LYS A 99 -6.43 14.20 -4.67
CA LYS A 99 -7.63 13.87 -3.87
C LYS A 99 -8.24 12.53 -4.26
N GLN A 100 -8.38 12.26 -5.56
CA GLN A 100 -8.86 10.98 -6.07
C GLN A 100 -7.94 9.82 -5.68
N THR A 101 -6.63 10.04 -5.67
CA THR A 101 -5.63 9.02 -5.27
C THR A 101 -5.81 8.60 -3.81
N ILE A 102 -5.94 9.58 -2.90
CA ILE A 102 -6.11 9.32 -1.47
C ILE A 102 -7.43 8.60 -1.20
N GLN A 103 -8.55 9.13 -1.72
CA GLN A 103 -9.87 8.50 -1.55
C GLN A 103 -9.90 7.07 -2.09
N TYR A 104 -9.22 6.84 -3.21
CA TYR A 104 -9.08 5.51 -3.79
C TYR A 104 -8.32 4.55 -2.86
N ILE A 105 -7.17 4.98 -2.30
CA ILE A 105 -6.40 4.19 -1.34
C ILE A 105 -7.22 3.86 -0.09
N GLU A 106 -7.87 4.86 0.52
CA GLU A 106 -8.73 4.70 1.70
C GLU A 106 -9.83 3.65 1.47
N THR A 107 -10.48 3.71 0.30
CA THR A 107 -11.53 2.76 -0.07
C THR A 107 -10.98 1.33 -0.18
N ARG A 108 -9.81 1.15 -0.78
CA ARG A 108 -9.22 -0.19 -0.96
C ARG A 108 -8.81 -0.80 0.38
N ILE A 109 -8.13 -0.04 1.24
CA ILE A 109 -7.70 -0.50 2.57
C ILE A 109 -8.90 -0.90 3.43
N SER A 110 -9.93 -0.04 3.49
CA SER A 110 -11.13 -0.29 4.29
C SER A 110 -11.84 -1.59 3.89
N THR A 111 -11.91 -1.90 2.59
CA THR A 111 -12.53 -3.14 2.10
C THR A 111 -11.72 -4.40 2.38
N CYS A 112 -10.40 -4.29 2.52
CA CYS A 112 -9.53 -5.40 2.90
C CYS A 112 -9.66 -5.74 4.40
N LEU A 113 -9.85 -4.74 5.26
CA LEU A 113 -10.03 -4.93 6.71
C LEU A 113 -11.36 -5.60 7.08
N VAL A 114 -12.42 -5.39 6.29
CA VAL A 114 -13.75 -5.99 6.54
C VAL A 114 -13.84 -7.47 6.10
N LYS A 115 -12.94 -7.93 5.23
CA LYS A 115 -12.95 -9.29 4.68
C LYS A 115 -11.78 -10.13 5.21
N SER A 116 -11.85 -10.61 6.45
CA SER A 116 -10.94 -11.64 7.01
C SER A 116 -11.01 -13.02 6.32
N ARG A 117 -11.53 -13.10 5.09
CA ARG A 117 -11.40 -14.22 4.15
C ARG A 117 -11.29 -13.63 2.74
N MET A 118 -10.07 -13.40 2.27
CA MET A 118 -9.84 -12.92 0.91
C MET A 118 -10.10 -14.05 -0.08
N ILE A 119 -11.30 -14.01 -0.68
CA ILE A 119 -11.65 -14.78 -1.88
C ILE A 119 -11.10 -14.03 -3.09
N HIS A 120 -10.38 -14.77 -3.95
CA HIS A 120 -9.87 -14.38 -5.26
C HIS A 120 -10.72 -13.33 -6.01
N PRO A 121 -10.06 -12.34 -6.63
CA PRO A 121 -10.50 -11.88 -7.93
C PRO A 121 -9.38 -11.96 -8.97
N VAL A 122 -9.71 -12.59 -10.10
CA VAL A 122 -8.96 -12.53 -11.35
C VAL A 122 -8.88 -11.07 -11.80
N LEU A 123 -7.64 -10.60 -12.01
CA LEU A 123 -7.36 -9.30 -12.62
C LEU A 123 -7.82 -9.33 -14.09
N THR A 124 -8.86 -8.57 -14.45
CA THR A 124 -9.24 -8.35 -15.86
C THR A 124 -9.02 -6.90 -16.29
N SER A 125 -8.42 -6.75 -17.47
CA SER A 125 -7.50 -5.69 -17.88
C SER A 125 -8.07 -4.31 -18.24
N ARG A 126 -9.23 -3.86 -17.73
CA ARG A 126 -9.79 -2.54 -18.10
C ARG A 126 -9.99 -1.54 -16.97
N GLU A 127 -9.89 -1.95 -15.70
CA GLU A 127 -9.98 -1.01 -14.58
C GLU A 127 -8.60 -0.52 -14.09
N ASN A 128 -7.47 -1.01 -14.60
CA ASN A 128 -6.13 -0.85 -14.02
C ASN A 128 -5.48 0.55 -14.07
N LEU A 129 -6.02 1.52 -14.80
CA LEU A 129 -5.35 2.82 -15.02
C LEU A 129 -5.18 3.69 -13.74
N PRO A 130 -6.18 3.79 -12.84
CA PRO A 130 -6.04 4.50 -11.56
C PRO A 130 -5.00 3.86 -10.65
N TYR A 131 -4.94 2.52 -10.64
CA TYR A 131 -4.12 1.70 -9.73
C TYR A 131 -2.62 1.90 -9.98
N ILE A 132 -2.24 1.91 -11.27
CA ILE A 132 -0.86 2.12 -11.72
C ILE A 132 -0.37 3.50 -11.29
N HIS A 133 -1.20 4.54 -11.49
CA HIS A 133 -0.86 5.89 -11.06
C HIS A 133 -0.78 6.02 -9.54
N VAL A 134 -1.71 5.41 -8.81
CA VAL A 134 -1.74 5.42 -7.34
C VAL A 134 -0.47 4.79 -6.77
N ILE A 135 -0.13 3.55 -7.14
CA ILE A 135 1.06 2.86 -6.60
C ILE A 135 2.33 3.62 -6.98
N ARG A 136 2.40 4.18 -8.19
CA ARG A 136 3.53 5.03 -8.59
C ARG A 136 3.63 6.28 -7.72
N CYS A 137 2.56 7.05 -7.55
CA CYS A 137 2.60 8.29 -6.74
C CYS A 137 2.86 8.03 -5.25
N PHE A 138 2.35 6.94 -4.69
CA PHE A 138 2.35 6.69 -3.25
C PHE A 138 3.50 5.80 -2.76
N VAL A 139 3.81 4.75 -3.52
CA VAL A 139 4.82 3.76 -3.15
C VAL A 139 6.16 4.10 -3.83
N HIS A 140 6.15 4.56 -5.09
CA HIS A 140 7.33 4.69 -5.95
C HIS A 140 7.53 6.10 -6.54
N MET A 141 8.02 7.07 -5.76
CA MET A 141 8.51 8.32 -6.37
C MET A 141 9.62 8.02 -7.40
N PRO A 142 9.64 8.71 -8.57
CA PRO A 142 10.82 8.73 -9.42
C PRO A 142 11.98 9.36 -8.63
N HIS A 143 13.15 8.75 -8.72
CA HIS A 143 14.38 9.50 -8.46
C HIS A 143 14.49 10.51 -9.61
N HIS A 144 14.58 11.80 -9.27
CA HIS A 144 15.32 12.69 -10.12
C HIS A 144 16.79 12.33 -9.86
N ASP A 145 17.43 11.72 -10.86
CA ASP A 145 18.89 11.82 -10.99
C ASP A 145 19.27 13.29 -11.27
#